data_AF-A0A847YWQ9-F1
#
_entry.id   AF-A0A847YWQ9-F1
#
_cell.length_a   1.000
_cell.length_b   1.000
_cell.length_c   1.000
_cell.angle_alpha   90.00
_cell.angle_beta   90.00
_cell.angle_gamma   90.00
#
_symmetry.space_group_name_H-M   'P 1'
#
loop_
_entity.id
_entity.type
_entity.pdbx_description
1 polymer ?
#
loop_
_entity_poly.entity_id
_entity_poly.type
_entity_poly.pdbx_seq_one_letter_code
_entity_poly.pdbx_strand_id
1 'polypeptide(L)'
;MKPTLVDQIIERDTMAQNLVAKDIGTLISKSDSVCIFWSWDLPVKYLLYQLYPQQVKVIAESNQSNVNQCQILISQFKKRNLLKYKLIYNRYNTFVYLKK
;
A
#
# COMPACT_ATOMS: atom_id res chain seq x y z
N MET A 1 -19.73 3.05 -15.89
CA MET A 1 -19.26 4.27 -16.60
C MET A 1 -17.92 3.99 -17.25
N LYS A 2 -17.69 4.43 -18.49
CA LYS A 2 -16.35 4.34 -19.12
C LYS A 2 -15.49 5.52 -18.66
N PRO A 3 -14.20 5.31 -18.35
CA PRO A 3 -13.30 6.38 -17.94
C PRO A 3 -13.08 7.39 -19.08
N THR A 4 -13.01 8.67 -18.74
CA THR A 4 -12.74 9.75 -19.70
C THR A 4 -11.27 9.80 -20.08
N LEU A 5 -10.91 10.53 -21.14
CA LEU A 5 -9.52 10.73 -21.54
C LEU A 5 -8.70 11.43 -20.44
N VAL A 6 -9.33 12.36 -19.71
CA VAL A 6 -8.72 13.06 -18.57
C VAL A 6 -8.44 12.06 -17.44
N ASP A 7 -9.39 11.16 -17.14
CA ASP A 7 -9.18 10.11 -16.13
C ASP A 7 -7.99 9.21 -16.49
N GLN A 8 -7.85 8.83 -17.76
CA GLN A 8 -6.74 8.00 -18.24
C GLN A 8 -5.38 8.71 -18.15
N ILE A 9 -5.33 10.01 -18.45
CA ILE A 9 -4.11 10.82 -18.31
C ILE A 9 -3.71 10.94 -16.84
N ILE A 10 -4.67 11.27 -15.96
CA ILE A 10 -4.43 11.34 -14.52
C ILE A 10 -3.97 9.99 -13.97
N GLU A 11 -4.59 8.88 -14.38
CA GLU A 11 -4.17 7.53 -13.99
C GLU A 11 -2.74 7.23 -14.43
N ARG A 12 -2.38 7.55 -15.67
CA ARG A 12 -1.01 7.34 -16.17
C ARG A 12 0.00 8.19 -15.40
N ASP A 13 -0.30 9.48 -15.23
CA ASP A 13 0.62 10.45 -14.66
C ASP A 13 0.77 10.28 -13.13
N THR A 14 -0.25 9.72 -12.46
CA THR A 14 -0.21 9.32 -11.05
C THR A 14 0.18 7.86 -10.83
N MET A 15 0.59 7.13 -11.87
CA MET A 15 0.92 5.69 -11.80
C MET A 15 -0.19 4.84 -11.17
N ALA A 16 -1.45 5.18 -11.46
CA ALA A 16 -2.66 4.49 -11.00
C ALA A 16 -2.82 4.43 -9.46
N GLN A 17 -2.25 5.38 -8.72
CA GLN A 17 -2.31 5.41 -7.25
C GLN A 17 -3.73 5.37 -6.67
N ASN A 18 -4.72 5.96 -7.35
CA ASN A 18 -6.13 5.88 -6.95
C ASN A 18 -6.70 4.46 -7.03
N LEU A 19 -6.37 3.72 -8.10
CA LEU A 19 -6.79 2.33 -8.26
C LEU A 19 -6.11 1.44 -7.23
N VAL A 20 -4.82 1.66 -7.00
CA VAL A 20 -4.06 0.97 -5.95
C VAL A 20 -4.69 1.20 -4.58
N ALA A 21 -5.02 2.44 -4.23
CA ALA A 21 -5.61 2.75 -2.93
C ALA A 21 -7.00 2.11 -2.74
N LYS A 22 -7.82 2.07 -3.80
CA LYS A 22 -9.10 1.33 -3.80
C LYS A 22 -8.91 -0.17 -3.63
N ASP A 23 -8.03 -0.78 -4.42
CA ASP A 23 -7.76 -2.22 -4.38
C ASP A 23 -7.25 -2.64 -3.00
N ILE A 24 -6.21 -1.97 -2.49
CA ILE A 24 -5.66 -2.19 -1.15
C ILE A 24 -6.74 -2.03 -0.09
N GLY A 25 -7.57 -1.02 -0.25
CA GLY A 25 -8.68 -0.75 0.60
C GLY A 25 -9.72 -1.86 0.80
N THR A 26 -9.94 -2.66 -0.24
CA THR A 26 -10.80 -3.85 -0.14
C THR A 26 -10.11 -5.01 0.58
N LEU A 27 -8.78 -4.97 0.70
CA LEU A 27 -7.96 -6.02 1.32
C LEU A 27 -7.70 -5.79 2.81
N ILE A 28 -7.95 -4.58 3.31
CA ILE A 28 -7.61 -4.16 4.67
C ILE A 28 -8.88 -3.96 5.50
N SER A 29 -8.96 -4.64 6.64
CA SER A 29 -10.02 -4.44 7.63
C SER A 29 -9.70 -3.27 8.55
N LYS A 30 -10.73 -2.62 9.12
CA LYS A 30 -10.58 -1.47 10.05
C LYS A 30 -9.72 -1.76 11.30
N SER A 31 -9.62 -3.03 11.68
CA SER A 31 -8.83 -3.51 12.82
C SER A 31 -7.37 -3.85 12.48
N ASP A 32 -7.00 -3.86 11.20
CA ASP A 32 -5.70 -4.36 10.79
C ASP A 32 -4.58 -3.36 11.13
N SER A 33 -3.49 -3.87 11.69
CA SER A 33 -2.25 -3.09 11.88
C SER A 33 -1.52 -2.96 10.54
N VAL A 34 -1.69 -1.83 9.87
CA VAL A 34 -1.12 -1.56 8.55
C VAL A 34 0.14 -0.70 8.67
N CYS A 35 1.20 -1.14 8.01
CA CYS A 35 2.40 -0.33 7.87
C CYS A 35 2.83 -0.17 6.42
N ILE A 36 3.50 0.94 6.16
CA ILE A 36 4.07 1.29 4.86
C ILE A 36 5.54 1.62 5.03
N PHE A 37 6.39 1.18 4.11
CA PHE A 37 7.80 1.52 4.17
C PHE A 37 8.02 3.02 3.86
N TRP A 38 8.95 3.65 4.55
CA TRP A 38 9.32 5.05 4.32
C TRP A 38 10.00 5.18 2.94
N SER A 39 9.55 6.12 2.09
CA SER A 39 10.22 6.72 0.90
C SER A 39 9.14 7.18 -0.11
N TRP A 40 9.26 6.83 -1.40
CA TRP A 40 8.34 7.11 -2.52
C TRP A 40 6.89 6.62 -2.32
N ASP A 41 6.59 5.96 -1.20
CA ASP A 41 5.30 5.37 -0.84
C ASP A 41 4.32 6.37 -0.18
N LEU A 42 4.74 7.63 0.03
CA LEU A 42 3.96 8.70 0.67
C LEU A 42 2.65 9.10 -0.04
N PRO A 43 2.57 9.15 -1.38
CA PRO A 43 1.33 9.49 -2.07
C PRO A 43 0.20 8.47 -1.83
N VAL A 44 0.53 7.18 -1.79
CA VAL A 44 -0.44 6.13 -1.44
C VAL A 44 -0.79 6.14 0.04
N LYS A 45 0.10 6.58 0.92
CA LYS A 45 -0.26 6.85 2.33
C LYS A 45 -1.37 7.92 2.43
N TYR A 46 -1.29 8.99 1.65
CA TYR A 46 -2.31 10.06 1.68
C TYR A 46 -3.68 9.54 1.19
N LEU A 47 -3.69 8.79 0.09
CA LEU A 47 -4.93 8.20 -0.43
C LEU A 47 -5.50 7.11 0.48
N LEU A 48 -4.64 6.30 1.11
CA LEU A 48 -5.07 5.33 2.12
C LEU A 48 -5.67 6.04 3.33
N TYR A 49 -5.08 7.13 3.81
CA TYR A 49 -5.66 7.91 4.92
C TYR A 49 -7.04 8.50 4.57
N GLN A 50 -7.22 8.99 3.33
CA GLN A 50 -8.51 9.52 2.88
C GLN A 50 -9.58 8.44 2.69
N LEU A 51 -9.22 7.28 2.14
CA LEU A 51 -10.17 6.21 1.80
C LEU A 51 -10.41 5.24 2.96
N TYR A 52 -9.42 5.09 3.85
CA TYR A 52 -9.41 4.18 4.99
C TYR A 52 -8.79 4.93 6.18
N PRO A 53 -9.60 5.63 7.00
CA PRO A 53 -9.11 6.44 8.13
C PRO A 53 -8.54 5.59 9.29
N GLN A 54 -7.75 4.58 8.96
CA GLN A 54 -6.92 3.78 9.84
C GLN A 54 -5.53 4.42 9.94
N GLN A 55 -4.87 4.20 11.08
CA GLN A 55 -3.51 4.69 11.27
C GLN A 55 -2.51 3.81 10.49
N VAL A 56 -2.13 4.24 9.29
CA VAL A 56 -1.02 3.63 8.55
C VAL A 56 0.30 4.09 9.17
N LYS A 57 1.00 3.16 9.83
CA LYS A 57 2.30 3.44 10.45
C LYS A 57 3.40 3.42 9.40
N VAL A 58 4.19 4.49 9.33
CA VAL A 58 5.38 4.51 8.46
C VAL A 58 6.53 3.83 9.18
N ILE A 59 7.21 2.89 8.51
CA ILE A 59 8.32 2.14 9.06
C ILE A 59 9.57 2.29 8.19
N ALA A 60 10.74 2.40 8.81
CA ALA A 60 12.01 2.38 8.11
C ALA A 60 12.43 0.95 7.75
N GLU A 61 13.15 0.79 6.63
CA GLU A 61 13.65 -0.53 6.18
C GLU A 61 14.54 -1.21 7.22
N SER A 62 15.31 -0.43 7.99
CA SER A 62 16.27 -0.91 8.97
C SER A 62 15.65 -1.36 10.30
N ASN A 63 14.36 -1.11 10.54
CA ASN A 63 13.73 -1.39 11.82
C ASN A 63 12.85 -2.65 11.78
N GLN A 64 13.50 -3.81 11.88
CA GLN A 64 12.86 -5.13 11.87
C GLN A 64 11.79 -5.29 12.97
N SER A 65 11.98 -4.66 14.13
CA SER A 65 11.04 -4.71 15.26
C SER A 65 9.72 -4.04 14.89
N ASN A 66 9.76 -2.92 14.19
CA ASN A 66 8.57 -2.24 13.66
C ASN A 66 7.88 -3.07 12.58
N VAL A 67 8.64 -3.69 11.67
CA VAL A 67 8.08 -4.56 10.62
C VAL A 67 7.22 -5.66 11.23
N ASN A 68 7.71 -6.33 12.29
CA ASN A 68 7.04 -7.46 12.92
C ASN A 68 5.72 -7.11 13.65
N GLN A 69 5.47 -5.83 13.97
CA GLN A 69 4.24 -5.38 14.63
C GLN A 69 3.08 -5.15 13.65
N CYS A 70 3.37 -5.22 12.35
CA CYS A 70 2.40 -4.96 11.29
C CYS A 70 1.76 -6.29 10.84
N GLN A 71 0.43 -6.33 10.79
CA GLN A 71 -0.31 -7.44 10.17
C GLN A 71 -0.24 -7.32 8.65
N ILE A 72 -0.32 -6.10 8.13
CA ILE A 72 -0.27 -5.80 6.69
C ILE A 72 0.91 -4.86 6.42
N LEU A 73 1.69 -5.20 5.39
CA LEU A 73 2.81 -4.38 4.92
C LEU A 73 2.57 -3.97 3.47
N ILE A 74 2.72 -2.67 3.22
CA ILE A 74 2.64 -2.08 1.88
C ILE A 74 4.04 -1.61 1.50
N SER A 75 4.50 -2.00 0.31
CA SER A 75 5.78 -1.60 -0.26
C SER A 75 5.56 -1.20 -1.71
N GLN A 76 5.88 0.04 -2.08
CA GLN A 76 5.84 0.43 -3.49
C GLN A 76 7.24 0.46 -4.10
N PHE A 77 7.30 0.29 -5.42
CA PHE A 77 8.48 0.27 -6.30
C PHE A 77 9.51 -0.83 -6.02
N LYS A 78 9.47 -1.48 -4.85
CA LYS A 78 10.42 -2.51 -4.43
C LYS A 78 9.68 -3.71 -3.85
N LYS A 79 9.83 -4.85 -4.51
CA LYS A 79 9.45 -6.15 -3.95
C LYS A 79 10.41 -6.50 -2.82
N ARG A 80 9.88 -6.86 -1.65
CA ARG A 80 10.65 -7.26 -0.47
C ARG A 80 10.56 -8.77 -0.24
N ASN A 81 11.66 -9.34 0.24
CA ASN A 81 11.70 -10.72 0.70
C ASN A 81 11.45 -10.75 2.21
N LEU A 82 10.22 -11.10 2.60
CA LEU A 82 9.75 -11.06 3.99
C LEU A 82 9.30 -12.47 4.40
N LEU A 83 10.18 -13.24 5.06
CA LEU A 83 9.96 -14.66 5.38
C LEU A 83 8.66 -14.93 6.17
N LYS A 84 8.31 -14.01 7.08
CA LYS A 84 7.11 -14.07 7.95
C LYS A 84 5.83 -13.58 7.26
N TYR A 85 5.90 -13.19 6.00
CA TYR A 85 4.77 -12.61 5.30
C TYR A 85 4.49 -13.35 3.98
N LYS A 86 3.25 -13.28 3.53
CA LYS A 86 2.77 -13.79 2.26
C LYS A 86 2.38 -12.61 1.38
N LEU A 87 2.86 -12.58 0.14
CA LEU A 87 2.43 -11.60 -0.85
C LEU A 87 0.98 -11.90 -1.22
N ILE A 88 0.08 -10.95 -0.99
CA ILE A 88 -1.36 -11.07 -1.28
C ILE A 88 -1.81 -10.17 -2.43
N TYR A 89 -1.01 -9.16 -2.80
CA TYR A 89 -1.28 -8.24 -3.90
C TYR A 89 0.01 -7.81 -4.57
N ASN A 90 -0.01 -7.73 -5.91
CA ASN A 90 1.09 -7.26 -6.74
C ASN A 90 0.56 -6.62 -8.03
N ARG A 91 0.36 -5.30 -8.03
CA ARG A 91 -0.01 -4.50 -9.21
C ARG A 91 0.50 -3.07 -9.09
N TYR A 92 0.73 -2.42 -10.23
CA TYR A 92 1.13 -1.00 -10.30
C TYR A 92 2.33 -0.69 -9.40
N ASN A 93 3.37 -1.54 -9.48
CA ASN A 93 4.57 -1.47 -8.64
C ASN A 93 4.29 -1.48 -7.13
N THR A 94 3.13 -1.97 -6.70
CA THR A 94 2.75 -2.03 -5.29
C THR A 94 2.61 -3.48 -4.85
N PHE A 95 3.29 -3.80 -3.76
CA PHE A 95 3.36 -5.12 -3.16
C PHE A 95 2.73 -5.05 -1.77
N VAL A 96 1.65 -5.81 -1.54
CA VAL A 96 1.02 -5.93 -0.22
C VAL A 96 1.26 -7.31 0.33
N TYR A 97 1.69 -7.35 1.58
CA TYR A 97 2.01 -8.56 2.28
C TYR A 97 1.13 -8.71 3.52
N LEU A 98 0.65 -9.93 3.76
CA LEU A 98 -0.07 -10.31 4.98
C LEU A 98 0.84 -11.17 5.84
N LYS A 99 0.89 -10.89 7.14
CA LYS A 99 1.66 -11.69 8.11
C LYS A 99 1.08 -13.11 8.20
N LYS A 100 1.96 -14.11 8.17
CA LYS A 100 1.62 -15.54 8.36
C LYS A 100 1.28 -15.84 9.82
#